data_AF-A0A7W6AHX9-F1
#
_entry.id   AF-A0A7W6AHX9-F1
#
_cell.length_a   1.000
_cell.length_b   1.000
_cell.length_c   1.000
_cell.angle_alpha   90.00
_cell.angle_beta   90.00
_cell.angle_gamma   90.00
#
_symmetry.space_group_name_H-M   'P 1'
#
loop_
_entity.id
_entity.type
_entity.pdbx_description
1 polymer ?
#
loop_
_entity_poly.entity_id
_entity_poly.type
_entity_poly.pdbx_seq_one_letter_code
_entity_poly.pdbx_strand_id
1 'polypeptide(L)' 'MADVPQEDLAKLIYAATFAEEALKAVYERHGIIVAREAMGELAAAIRLLESYSASSKPDAAPMAEAGGR' A
#
# COMPACT_ATOMS: atom_id res chain seq x y z
N MET A 1 12.75 -11.26 8.13
CA MET A 1 11.43 -10.93 7.54
C MET A 1 11.46 -11.48 6.13
N ALA A 2 10.44 -12.23 5.70
CA ALA A 2 10.39 -12.69 4.31
C ALA A 2 10.19 -11.48 3.42
N ASP A 3 11.06 -11.28 2.42
CA ASP A 3 10.87 -10.22 1.44
C ASP A 3 9.61 -10.52 0.63
N VAL A 4 8.57 -9.72 0.85
CA VAL A 4 7.36 -9.74 0.02
C VAL A 4 7.75 -9.14 -1.33
N PRO A 5 7.53 -9.85 -2.46
CA PRO A 5 7.81 -9.30 -3.79
C PRO A 5 7.06 -7.99 -4.02
N GLN A 6 7.69 -7.00 -4.64
CA GLN A 6 7.07 -5.69 -4.93
C GLN A 6 5.75 -5.82 -5.72
N GLU A 7 5.65 -6.82 -6.60
CA GLU A 7 4.43 -7.12 -7.35
C GLU A 7 3.29 -7.56 -6.41
N ASP A 8 3.58 -8.41 -5.43
CA ASP A 8 2.58 -8.89 -4.47
C ASP A 8 2.17 -7.77 -3.52
N LEU A 9 3.11 -6.89 -3.16
CA LEU A 9 2.84 -5.69 -2.38
C LEU A 9 1.91 -4.72 -3.13
N ALA A 10 2.13 -4.51 -4.43
CA ALA A 10 1.25 -3.68 -5.25
C ALA A 10 -0.16 -4.26 -5.36
N LYS A 11 -0.29 -5.61 -5.49
CA LYS A 11 -1.59 -6.29 -5.47
C LYS A 11 -2.31 -6.12 -4.13
N LEU A 12 -1.58 -6.21 -3.02
CA LEU A 12 -2.12 -6.01 -1.67
C LEU A 12 -2.63 -4.57 -1.47
N ILE A 13 -1.86 -3.57 -1.90
CA ILE A 13 -2.28 -2.16 -1.85
C ILE A 13 -3.55 -1.96 -2.68
N TYR A 14 -3.57 -2.46 -3.92
CA TYR A 14 -4.74 -2.34 -4.80
C TYR A 14 -6.01 -2.97 -4.19
N ALA A 15 -5.90 -4.19 -3.65
CA ALA A 15 -7.02 -4.88 -3.02
C ALA A 15 -7.54 -4.13 -1.79
N ALA A 16 -6.63 -3.56 -0.98
CA ALA A 16 -6.99 -2.77 0.19
C ALA A 16 -7.69 -1.46 -0.19
N THR A 17 -7.21 -0.73 -1.20
CA THR A 17 -7.88 0.49 -1.70
C THR A 17 -9.28 0.19 -2.25
N PHE A 18 -9.43 -0.92 -2.98
CA PHE A 18 -10.76 -1.33 -3.48
C PHE A 18 -11.74 -1.64 -2.33
N ALA A 19 -11.28 -2.32 -1.28
CA ALA A 19 -12.10 -2.60 -0.11
C ALA A 19 -12.49 -1.33 0.67
N GLU A 20 -11.62 -0.31 0.70
CA GLU A 20 -11.90 0.99 1.34
C GLU A 20 -13.05 1.70 0.63
N GLU A 21 -13.00 1.78 -0.70
CA GLU A 21 -14.06 2.38 -1.51
C GLU A 21 -15.39 1.62 -1.37
N ALA A 22 -15.35 0.28 -1.29
CA ALA A 22 -16.54 -0.53 -1.06
C ALA A 22 -17.17 -0.26 0.32
N LEU A 23 -16.36 -0.17 1.38
CA LEU A 23 -16.82 0.15 2.73
C LEU A 23 -17.38 1.57 2.82
N LYS A 24 -16.76 2.53 2.11
CA LYS A 24 -17.24 3.90 2.02
C LYS A 24 -18.62 3.97 1.36
N ALA A 25 -18.83 3.25 0.26
CA ALA A 25 -20.14 3.18 -0.39
C ALA A 25 -21.22 2.58 0.53
N VAL A 26 -20.88 1.56 1.31
CA VAL A 26 -21.80 0.97 2.31
C VAL A 26 -22.11 1.97 3.42
N TYR A 27 -21.10 2.68 3.93
CA TYR A 27 -21.28 3.71 4.95
C TYR A 27 -22.16 4.86 4.45
N GLU A 28 -21.90 5.39 3.27
CA GLU A 28 -22.68 6.49 2.68
C GLU A 28 -24.14 6.09 2.43
N ARG A 29 -24.38 4.85 2.01
CA ARG A 29 -25.73 4.36 1.71
C ARG A 29 -26.54 3.96 2.95
N HIS A 30 -25.88 3.47 3.99
CA HIS A 30 -26.56 2.81 5.13
C HIS A 30 -26.23 3.40 6.50
N GLY A 31 -25.25 4.31 6.62
CA GLY A 31 -24.86 4.93 7.89
C GLY A 31 -24.30 3.95 8.93
N ILE A 32 -23.80 2.79 8.50
CA ILE A 32 -23.38 1.71 9.41
C ILE A 32 -22.04 2.07 10.06
N ILE A 33 -22.05 2.34 11.37
CA ILE A 33 -20.85 2.75 12.14
C ILE A 33 -19.71 1.73 12.06
N VAL A 34 -20.01 0.43 11.98
CA VAL A 34 -19.01 -0.63 11.80
C VAL A 34 -18.21 -0.46 10.50
N ALA A 35 -18.83 0.07 9.44
CA ALA A 35 -18.11 0.37 8.20
C ALA A 35 -17.09 1.52 8.40
N ARG A 36 -17.38 2.46 9.32
CA ARG A 36 -16.47 3.57 9.65
C ARG A 36 -15.22 3.11 10.37
N GLU A 37 -15.36 2.20 11.33
CA GLU A 37 -14.21 1.62 12.05
C GLU A 37 -13.34 0.77 11.10
N ALA A 38 -13.99 -0.06 10.28
CA ALA A 38 -13.30 -0.87 9.27
C ALA A 38 -12.53 -0.02 8.24
N MET A 39 -13.07 1.13 7.81
CA MET A 39 -12.35 2.08 6.94
C MET A 39 -11.08 2.62 7.61
N GLY A 40 -11.13 2.91 8.92
CA GLY A 40 -9.97 3.44 9.65
C GLY A 40 -8.83 2.43 9.76
N GLU A 41 -9.15 1.17 10.07
CA GLU A 41 -8.15 0.09 10.12
C GLU A 41 -7.53 -0.18 8.74
N LEU A 42 -8.36 -0.15 7.70
CA LEU A 42 -7.93 -0.40 6.34
C LEU A 42 -7.01 0.71 5.81
N ALA A 43 -7.34 1.98 6.08
CA ALA A 43 -6.49 3.11 5.76
C ALA A 43 -5.11 3.03 6.46
N ALA A 44 -5.07 2.54 7.70
CA ALA A 44 -3.82 2.30 8.40
C ALA A 44 -2.98 1.18 7.75
N ALA A 45 -3.63 0.09 7.33
CA ALA A 45 -2.98 -1.01 6.63
C ALA A 45 -2.38 -0.58 5.28
N ILE A 46 -3.11 0.22 4.49
CA ILE A 46 -2.61 0.77 3.21
C ILE A 46 -1.32 1.57 3.44
N ARG A 47 -1.31 2.49 4.41
CA ARG A 47 -0.12 3.31 4.73
C ARG A 47 1.09 2.48 5.14
N LEU A 48 0.86 1.39 5.90
CA LEU A 48 1.93 0.48 6.27
C LEU A 48 2.52 -0.23 5.03
N LEU A 49 1.67 -0.71 4.12
CA LEU A 49 2.10 -1.36 2.88
C LEU A 49 2.85 -0.38 1.96
N GLU A 50 2.37 0.86 1.83
CA GLU A 50 3.04 1.92 1.07
C GLU A 50 4.42 2.25 1.66
N SER A 51 4.53 2.35 2.98
CA SER A 51 5.81 2.61 3.66
C SER A 51 6.81 1.48 3.41
N TYR A 52 6.33 0.23 3.43
CA TYR A 52 7.15 -0.94 3.16
C TYR A 52 7.62 -0.95 1.69
N SER A 53 6.76 -0.55 0.75
CA SER A 53 7.11 -0.42 -0.68
C SER A 53 8.17 0.66 -0.90
N ALA A 54 8.05 1.79 -0.20
CA ALA A 54 9.02 2.88 -0.27
C ALA A 54 10.37 2.49 0.34
N SER A 55 10.38 1.79 1.48
CA SER A 55 11.62 1.34 2.12
C SER A 55 12.33 0.21 1.37
N SER A 56 11.60 -0.59 0.60
CA SER A 56 12.13 -1.69 -0.20
C SER A 56 12.60 -1.26 -1.60
N LYS A 57 12.53 0.03 -1.93
CA LYS A 57 13.25 0.64 -3.05
C LYS A 57 14.56 1.23 -2.51
N PRO A 58 15.67 0.47 -2.43
CA PRO A 58 16.96 1.09 -2.23
C PRO A 58 17.22 2.01 -3.42
N ASP A 59 17.77 3.19 -3.14
CA ASP A 59 18.25 4.18 -4.10
C ASP A 59 18.56 3.57 -5.47
N ALA A 60 17.88 4.04 -6.50
CA ALA A 60 18.46 4.07 -7.85
C ALA A 60 19.61 5.09 -7.82
N ALA A 61 20.67 4.79 -7.08
CA ALA A 61 21.95 5.46 -7.22
C ALA A 61 22.46 5.08 -8.62
N PRO A 62 22.77 6.05 -9.51
CA PRO A 62 23.40 5.73 -10.78
C PRO A 62 24.80 5.19 -10.48
N MET A 63 24.96 3.87 -10.53
CA MET A 63 26.26 3.22 -10.60
C MET A 63 26.74 3.23 -12.06
N ALA A 64 27.99 3.64 -12.20
CA ALA A 64 28.91 3.41 -13.33
C ALA A 64 28.87 4.42 -14.50
N GLU A 65 29.66 5.48 -14.35
CA GLU A 65 30.76 5.72 -15.31
C GLU A 65 32.06 5.93 -14.53
N ALA A 66 32.69 4.81 -14.17
CA ALA A 66 34.11 4.77 -13.84
C ALA A 66 34.74 3.66 -14.69
N GLY A 67 35.40 4.06 -15.77
CA GLY A 67 36.20 3.21 -16.66
C GLY A 67 36.16 3.75 -18.08
N GLY A 68 37.23 4.24 -18.69
CA GLY A 68 38.63 4.29 -18.30
C GLY A 68 39.47 4.78 -19.48
N ARG A 69 40.70 5.19 -19.17
CA ARG A 69 41.79 5.69 -20.04
C ARG A 69 41.72 7.16 -20.43
#